data_AF-A0A8T6LB00-F1
#
_entry.id   AF-A0A8T6LB00-F1
#
_cell.length_a   1.000
_cell.length_b   1.000
_cell.length_c   1.000
_cell.angle_alpha   90.00
_cell.angle_beta   90.00
_cell.angle_gamma   90.00
#
_symmetry.space_group_name_H-M   'P 1'
#
loop_
_entity.id
_entity.type
_entity.pdbx_description
1 polymer ?
#
loop_
_entity_poly.entity_id
_entity_poly.type
_entity_poly.pdbx_seq_one_letter_code
_entity_poly.pdbx_strand_id
1 'polypeptide(L)'
;MVMATAAVFAIACGGGGGGEAGGGMEEEAAGEEMASPVDMATAGGINAMVMFEGMAPEMDAIDMASEPNCAARYTDTPMAEEVVVGDGGGLANVFVYVREGLDAG
;
A
#
# COMPACT_ATOMS: atom_id res chain seq x y z
N MET A 1 48.68 35.53 -29.36
CA MET A 1 49.60 34.44 -28.98
C MET A 1 49.14 34.02 -27.58
N VAL A 2 48.43 32.92 -27.33
CA VAL A 2 48.43 31.58 -27.90
C VAL A 2 47.00 30.98 -27.82
N MET A 3 46.64 30.19 -28.84
CA MET A 3 45.43 29.36 -28.99
C MET A 3 45.26 28.27 -27.92
N ALA A 4 44.04 27.83 -27.64
CA ALA A 4 43.67 26.40 -27.67
C ALA A 4 42.17 26.17 -27.33
N THR A 5 41.43 25.71 -28.33
CA THR A 5 40.18 24.95 -28.18
C THR A 5 40.47 23.54 -27.64
N ALA A 6 39.73 23.06 -26.64
CA ALA A 6 39.61 21.62 -26.35
C ALA A 6 38.34 21.32 -25.55
N ALA A 7 37.44 20.57 -26.16
CA ALA A 7 36.33 19.89 -25.49
C ALA A 7 36.89 18.73 -24.64
N VAL A 8 36.37 18.55 -23.42
CA VAL A 8 36.62 17.35 -22.60
C VAL A 8 35.30 16.65 -22.32
N PHE A 9 35.27 15.40 -22.74
CA PHE A 9 34.23 14.39 -22.55
C PHE A 9 34.10 13.98 -21.08
N ALA A 10 32.88 13.84 -20.57
CA ALA A 10 32.58 12.98 -19.42
C ALA A 10 31.89 11.71 -19.94
N ILE A 11 32.68 10.64 -20.11
CA ILE A 11 32.20 9.29 -20.41
C ILE A 11 32.33 8.43 -19.15
N ALA A 12 31.31 7.57 -18.98
CA ALA A 12 31.28 6.27 -18.30
C ALA A 12 30.75 6.20 -16.85
N CYS A 13 29.48 5.79 -16.74
CA CYS A 13 29.05 4.43 -16.38
C CYS A 13 29.65 3.76 -15.13
N GLY A 14 28.78 3.26 -14.24
CA GLY A 14 29.07 2.12 -13.37
C GLY A 14 28.79 2.37 -11.89
N GLY A 15 27.85 1.61 -11.31
CA GLY A 15 27.43 1.74 -9.92
C GLY A 15 28.38 1.12 -8.91
N GLY A 16 28.01 1.29 -7.63
CA GLY A 16 28.54 0.53 -6.49
C GLY A 16 29.09 1.37 -5.35
N GLY A 17 28.28 1.51 -4.28
CA GLY A 17 28.77 1.39 -2.89
C GLY A 17 29.22 2.65 -2.15
N GLY A 18 28.65 2.82 -0.95
CA GLY A 18 29.13 3.69 0.15
C GLY A 18 28.63 5.13 0.02
N GLY A 19 27.76 5.65 0.89
CA GLY A 19 27.79 5.55 2.34
C GLY A 19 28.22 6.92 2.89
N GLU A 20 27.37 7.49 3.75
CA GLU A 20 27.59 8.67 4.61
C GLU A 20 27.20 10.05 4.06
N ALA A 21 25.91 10.37 4.24
CA ALA A 21 25.48 11.71 4.61
C ALA A 21 24.57 11.56 5.83
N GLY A 22 25.19 11.63 7.01
CA GLY A 22 24.49 11.77 8.28
C GLY A 22 23.78 13.12 8.31
N GLY A 23 22.48 13.11 8.15
CA GLY A 23 21.58 14.19 8.53
C GLY A 23 20.72 13.66 9.66
N GLY A 24 21.07 14.03 10.89
CA GLY A 24 20.22 13.79 12.05
C GLY A 24 18.90 14.53 11.85
N MET A 25 17.83 13.78 11.68
CA MET A 25 16.49 14.28 11.94
C MET A 25 16.24 14.01 13.42
N GLU A 26 15.96 15.08 14.14
CA GLU A 26 15.48 15.09 15.50
C GLU A 26 14.26 14.16 15.60
N GLU A 27 14.47 13.06 16.32
CA GLU A 27 13.45 12.13 16.75
C GLU A 27 12.59 12.83 17.80
N GLU A 28 11.51 13.47 17.33
CA GLU A 28 10.34 13.65 18.17
C GLU A 28 9.90 12.25 18.59
N ALA A 29 10.15 11.93 19.87
CA ALA A 29 9.69 10.73 20.53
C ALA A 29 8.15 10.72 20.52
N ALA A 30 7.57 10.25 19.41
CA ALA A 30 6.26 9.66 19.41
C ALA A 30 6.34 8.48 20.37
N GLY A 31 5.62 8.59 21.48
CA GLY A 31 5.65 7.61 22.56
C GLY A 31 5.59 6.20 22.00
N GLU A 32 6.58 5.40 22.40
CA GLU A 32 6.51 3.96 22.35
C GLU A 32 5.33 3.55 23.24
N GLU A 33 4.13 3.53 22.65
CA GLU A 33 3.11 2.62 23.11
C GLU A 33 3.75 1.25 22.98
N MET A 34 4.23 0.75 24.12
CA MET A 34 4.90 -0.54 24.25
C MET A 34 3.91 -1.61 23.80
N ALA A 35 3.90 -1.93 22.51
CA ALA A 35 3.30 -3.14 22.02
C ALA A 35 4.00 -4.27 22.77
N SER A 36 3.26 -4.97 23.64
CA SER A 36 3.78 -6.15 24.30
C SER A 36 4.37 -7.09 23.24
N PRO A 37 5.60 -7.58 23.41
CA PRO A 37 6.21 -8.46 22.43
C PRO A 37 5.33 -9.71 22.24
N VAL A 38 4.86 -9.93 21.01
CA VAL A 38 4.06 -11.10 20.64
C VAL A 38 4.98 -12.32 20.52
N ASP A 39 4.71 -13.37 21.28
CA ASP A 39 5.38 -14.66 21.10
C ASP A 39 4.74 -15.42 19.94
N MET A 40 5.47 -15.59 18.85
CA MET A 40 5.01 -16.31 17.67
C MET A 40 4.75 -17.80 17.95
N ALA A 41 5.32 -18.38 19.00
CA ALA A 41 5.06 -19.77 19.39
C ALA A 41 3.67 -19.97 20.03
N THR A 42 3.06 -18.90 20.56
CA THR A 42 1.72 -18.93 21.17
C THR A 42 0.69 -18.13 20.38
N ALA A 43 1.12 -17.40 19.34
CA ALA A 43 0.23 -16.68 18.45
C ALA A 43 -0.80 -17.60 17.77
N GLY A 44 -2.08 -17.23 17.89
CA GLY A 44 -3.18 -17.84 17.15
C GLY A 44 -3.34 -17.24 15.75
N GLY A 45 -3.99 -17.98 14.85
CA GLY A 45 -4.34 -17.50 13.52
C GLY A 45 -5.83 -17.69 13.22
N ILE A 46 -6.41 -16.73 12.50
CA ILE A 46 -7.78 -16.84 11.99
C ILE A 46 -7.71 -17.30 10.53
N ASN A 47 -8.32 -18.44 10.24
CA ASN A 47 -8.51 -18.94 8.87
C ASN A 47 -10.01 -19.05 8.63
N ALA A 48 -10.55 -18.18 7.78
CA ALA A 48 -11.96 -18.15 7.46
C ALA A 48 -12.19 -17.66 6.02
N MET A 49 -13.34 -18.04 5.46
CA MET A 49 -13.86 -17.49 4.21
C MET A 49 -15.16 -16.77 4.53
N VAL A 50 -15.25 -15.51 4.11
CA VAL A 50 -16.49 -14.72 4.27
C VAL A 50 -17.29 -14.83 2.97
N MET A 51 -18.50 -15.35 3.08
CA MET A 51 -19.39 -15.59 1.95
C MET A 51 -20.55 -14.60 1.95
N PHE A 52 -20.95 -14.19 0.75
CA PHE A 52 -22.15 -13.42 0.49
C PHE A 52 -23.31 -14.38 0.19
N GLU A 53 -24.42 -14.19 0.89
CA GLU A 53 -25.64 -14.98 0.68
C GLU A 53 -26.67 -14.18 -0.13
N GLY A 54 -27.23 -14.81 -1.16
CA GLY A 54 -28.24 -14.21 -2.02
C GLY A 54 -27.67 -13.64 -3.32
N MET A 55 -28.40 -12.69 -3.91
CA MET A 55 -28.01 -12.06 -5.17
C MET A 55 -27.23 -10.78 -4.88
N ALA A 56 -26.03 -10.66 -5.46
CA ALA A 56 -25.20 -9.47 -5.30
C ALA A 56 -25.95 -8.23 -5.79
N PRO A 57 -25.87 -7.10 -5.06
CA PRO A 57 -26.47 -5.84 -5.51
C PRO A 57 -25.77 -5.35 -6.79
N GLU A 58 -26.50 -4.59 -7.60
CA GLU A 58 -25.89 -3.83 -8.69
C GLU A 58 -25.26 -2.57 -8.10
N MET A 59 -23.97 -2.38 -8.35
CA MET A 59 -23.21 -1.26 -7.81
C MET A 59 -23.38 -0.01 -8.67
N ASP A 60 -23.31 1.17 -8.05
CA ASP A 60 -23.37 2.44 -8.78
C ASP A 60 -22.08 2.71 -9.56
N ALA A 61 -22.20 3.42 -10.68
CA ALA A 61 -21.04 3.96 -11.40
C ALA A 61 -20.42 5.14 -10.63
N ILE A 62 -19.10 5.20 -10.57
CA ILE A 62 -18.37 6.33 -9.97
C ILE A 62 -18.34 7.49 -10.98
N ASP A 63 -18.92 8.62 -10.59
CA ASP A 63 -18.89 9.85 -11.40
C ASP A 63 -17.53 10.55 -11.29
N MET A 64 -16.73 10.45 -12.35
CA MET A 64 -15.44 11.12 -12.49
C MET A 64 -15.50 12.38 -13.36
N ALA A 65 -16.69 12.89 -13.72
CA ALA A 65 -16.85 14.01 -14.66
C ALA A 65 -16.15 15.29 -14.18
N SER A 66 -16.05 15.50 -12.87
CA SER A 66 -15.34 16.65 -12.29
C SER A 66 -13.82 16.57 -12.40
N GLU A 67 -13.27 15.38 -12.70
CA GLU A 67 -11.83 15.13 -12.80
C GLU A 67 -11.47 14.39 -14.11
N PRO A 68 -11.40 15.10 -15.26
CA PRO A 68 -11.18 14.47 -16.56
C PRO A 68 -9.87 13.68 -16.67
N ASN A 69 -8.83 14.10 -15.94
CA ASN A 69 -7.56 13.37 -15.89
C ASN A 69 -7.67 12.05 -15.13
N CYS A 70 -8.55 11.97 -14.12
CA CYS A 70 -8.86 10.73 -13.40
C CYS A 70 -9.65 9.79 -14.32
N ALA A 71 -10.71 10.30 -14.96
CA ALA A 71 -11.51 9.54 -15.93
C ALA A 71 -10.65 8.95 -17.07
N ALA A 72 -9.69 9.72 -17.59
CA ALA A 72 -8.79 9.26 -18.66
C ALA A 72 -7.84 8.12 -18.28
N ARG A 73 -7.77 7.73 -16.99
CA ARG A 73 -6.97 6.57 -16.53
C ARG A 73 -7.71 5.25 -16.66
N TYR A 74 -9.03 5.26 -16.90
CA TYR A 74 -9.87 4.07 -16.93
C TYR A 74 -10.33 3.78 -18.37
N THR A 75 -10.29 2.51 -18.77
CA THR A 75 -10.85 2.07 -20.06
C THR A 75 -12.36 1.88 -19.99
N ASP A 76 -12.83 1.42 -18.83
CA ASP A 76 -14.23 1.13 -18.54
C ASP A 76 -14.71 2.02 -17.40
N THR A 77 -16.02 2.24 -17.30
CA THR A 77 -16.59 3.03 -16.20
C THR A 77 -16.34 2.31 -14.87
N PRO A 78 -15.60 2.91 -13.92
CA PRO A 78 -15.37 2.30 -12.63
C PRO A 78 -16.67 2.26 -11.82
N MET A 79 -16.89 1.15 -11.11
CA MET A 79 -18.07 0.91 -10.29
C MET A 79 -17.69 1.04 -8.81
N ALA A 80 -18.61 1.46 -7.96
CA ALA A 80 -18.44 1.44 -6.52
C ALA A 80 -18.23 0.00 -6.03
N GLU A 81 -17.43 -0.16 -4.97
CA GLU A 81 -17.00 -1.48 -4.49
C GLU A 81 -17.49 -1.76 -3.06
N GLU A 82 -18.69 -1.28 -2.70
CA GLU A 82 -19.26 -1.52 -1.37
C GLU A 82 -19.49 -3.02 -1.11
N VAL A 83 -19.90 -3.76 -2.14
CA VAL A 83 -20.03 -5.22 -2.10
C VAL A 83 -19.44 -5.81 -3.38
N VAL A 84 -18.29 -6.47 -3.26
CA VAL A 84 -17.63 -7.16 -4.37
C VAL A 84 -17.66 -8.66 -4.09
N VAL A 85 -18.53 -9.36 -4.81
CA VAL A 85 -18.68 -10.81 -4.70
C VAL A 85 -17.89 -11.48 -5.82
N GLY A 86 -16.90 -12.28 -5.45
CA GLY A 86 -16.11 -13.09 -6.38
C GLY A 86 -16.80 -14.40 -6.77
N ASP A 87 -16.15 -15.15 -7.65
CA ASP A 87 -16.60 -16.48 -8.06
C ASP A 87 -16.80 -17.40 -6.83
N GLY A 88 -17.93 -18.10 -6.79
CA GLY A 88 -18.28 -18.97 -5.67
C GLY A 88 -18.85 -18.24 -4.44
N GLY A 89 -19.08 -16.93 -4.51
CA GLY A 89 -19.80 -16.18 -3.47
C GLY A 89 -18.90 -15.59 -2.37
N GLY A 90 -17.58 -15.64 -2.51
CA GLY A 90 -16.67 -15.01 -1.56
C GLY A 90 -16.70 -13.48 -1.64
N LEU A 91 -16.52 -12.78 -0.52
CA LEU A 91 -16.34 -11.33 -0.52
C LEU A 91 -14.87 -10.93 -0.70
N ALA A 92 -14.62 -9.94 -1.56
CA ALA A 92 -13.34 -9.23 -1.62
C ALA A 92 -13.30 -8.08 -0.60
N ASN A 93 -12.10 -7.52 -0.38
CA ASN A 93 -11.88 -6.32 0.45
C ASN A 93 -12.40 -6.43 1.91
N VAL A 94 -12.36 -7.64 2.48
CA VAL A 94 -12.86 -7.92 3.84
C VAL A 94 -11.86 -7.44 4.90
N PHE A 95 -12.33 -6.59 5.83
CA PHE A 95 -11.59 -6.19 7.02
C PHE A 95 -12.10 -6.97 8.25
N VAL A 96 -11.18 -7.59 8.99
CA VAL A 96 -11.51 -8.36 10.21
C VAL A 96 -11.00 -7.59 11.43
N TYR A 97 -11.91 -7.31 12.37
CA TYR A 97 -11.60 -6.63 13.62
C TYR A 97 -11.76 -7.58 14.82
N VAL A 98 -10.68 -7.77 15.58
CA VAL A 98 -10.67 -8.56 16.81
C VAL A 98 -10.67 -7.62 18.00
N ARG A 99 -11.68 -7.75 18.86
CA ARG A 99 -11.93 -6.80 19.97
C ARG A 99 -11.39 -7.24 21.31
N GLU A 100 -11.44 -8.54 21.57
CA GLU A 100 -11.20 -9.14 22.89
C GLU A 100 -10.48 -10.49 22.70
N GLY A 101 -9.89 -11.02 23.77
CA GLY A 101 -9.20 -12.31 23.75
C GLY A 101 -7.77 -12.25 23.19
N LEU A 102 -7.17 -11.06 23.17
CA LEU A 102 -5.77 -10.83 22.77
C LEU A 102 -4.84 -10.59 23.97
N ASP A 103 -5.38 -10.69 25.19
CA ASP A 103 -4.60 -10.56 26.42
C ASP A 103 -3.56 -11.68 26.52
N ALA A 104 -2.40 -11.36 27.09
CA ALA A 104 -1.36 -12.37 27.34
C ALA A 104 -1.90 -13.44 28.31
N GLY A 105 -2.02 -14.66 27.82
CA GLY A 105 -2.31 -15.84 28.65
C GLY A 105 -1.18 -16.17 29.63
#